data_AF-A0A4U7KM41-F1
#
_entry.id   AF-A0A4U7KM41-F1
#
_cell.length_a   1.000
_cell.length_b   1.000
_cell.length_c   1.000
_cell.angle_alpha   90.00
_cell.angle_beta   90.00
_cell.angle_gamma   90.00
#
_symmetry.space_group_name_H-M   'P 1'
#
loop_
_entity.id
_entity.type
_entity.pdbx_description
1 polymer ?
#
loop_
_entity_poly.entity_id
_entity_poly.type
_entity_poly.pdbx_seq_one_letter_code
_entity_poly.pdbx_strand_id
1 'polypeptide(L)'
;MVQLKPALLALASTLGYGSSLWPSTQSGQPVDPRVLTNFGGWSFYVPNGDAGRYGIDSQLFPGCQVDQVNLMMRHDFRGPSKGVGSGIATMISKLVNASNSDDAQAKFSIGDGEVHPELEFLSRLEENYEAVTPELLTAYGEEDAHASGYRFKNKYGHLLGHKDWFNAPVNQTLPVFVRTTDQSRVNVTSWAFSQGFMGLDWRQRLAAPLLTLPDSVKTFNDSLAVGTCPYSNNDTSSDDAFAAWNKVWLPPVVQRLQRALPRLNLTTSDVQAMQNACPFQSAYLGHLSPFCAVFTLREWQLYSYGQDVQQYANAGYGGPLGRAWSVGWVNELLARLTDTPVDDHTSTNTTLDAHNQTFPLKLPVYLDFTHDTQLASAIAVMGLLHDKTKLDPSTSSPNKDRLWNAAHIVPMGARIEVERLTCENKRDKYVRVVLNDAVLPLTGLKQCSVNVQGRKHAAAGLCRLTDFVASQAFAQAGGNWNNCYL
;
A
#
# COMPACT_ATOMS: atom_id res chain seq x y z
N MET A 1 4.31 15.91 -30.08
CA MET A 1 5.16 14.90 -29.42
C MET A 1 5.59 15.47 -28.08
N VAL A 2 4.92 15.09 -27.00
CA VAL A 2 5.26 15.55 -25.65
C VAL A 2 6.42 14.69 -25.16
N GLN A 3 7.55 15.35 -24.95
CA GLN A 3 8.82 14.77 -24.51
C GLN A 3 8.62 14.22 -23.08
N LEU A 4 8.61 12.89 -22.94
CA LEU A 4 8.62 12.23 -21.63
C LEU A 4 9.91 12.62 -20.90
N LYS A 5 9.78 13.27 -19.74
CA LYS A 5 10.92 13.67 -18.92
C LYS A 5 11.71 12.43 -18.43
N PRO A 6 13.04 12.51 -18.27
CA PRO A 6 13.94 11.36 -18.03
C PRO A 6 13.89 10.78 -16.60
N ALA A 7 12.81 10.97 -15.85
CA ALA A 7 12.76 10.65 -14.42
C ALA A 7 12.75 9.14 -14.09
N LEU A 8 12.56 8.26 -15.09
CA LEU A 8 12.57 6.80 -14.91
C LEU A 8 13.95 6.14 -15.12
N LEU A 9 14.95 6.87 -15.61
CA LEU A 9 16.31 6.33 -15.84
C LEU A 9 17.35 6.77 -14.81
N ALA A 10 16.99 7.68 -13.89
CA ALA A 10 17.89 8.20 -12.85
C ALA A 10 17.58 7.65 -11.44
N LEU A 11 17.26 6.35 -11.34
CA LEU A 11 16.95 5.65 -10.08
C LEU A 11 17.89 4.48 -9.80
N ALA A 12 19.05 4.42 -10.47
CA ALA A 12 19.99 3.31 -10.38
C ALA A 12 21.14 3.50 -9.37
N SER A 13 21.28 4.64 -8.69
CA SER A 13 22.46 4.85 -7.85
C SER A 13 22.31 5.96 -6.82
N THR A 14 21.58 5.73 -5.73
CA THR A 14 21.93 6.35 -4.43
C THR A 14 21.34 5.52 -3.30
N LEU A 15 22.22 4.98 -2.46
CA LEU A 15 22.02 4.00 -1.37
C LEU A 15 22.01 2.55 -1.87
N GLY A 16 23.18 1.92 -1.82
CA GLY A 16 23.39 0.55 -2.22
C GLY A 16 22.68 -0.45 -1.30
N TYR A 17 21.41 -0.71 -1.61
CA TYR A 17 20.78 -2.03 -1.62
C TYR A 17 19.74 -1.95 -2.75
N GLY A 18 20.11 -2.58 -3.88
CA GLY A 18 19.53 -2.32 -5.18
C GLY A 18 18.07 -2.74 -5.29
N SER A 19 17.20 -1.78 -5.57
CA SER A 19 16.19 -2.03 -6.60
C SER A 19 16.93 -2.02 -7.94
N SER A 20 17.55 -3.15 -8.30
CA SER A 20 17.82 -3.39 -9.71
C SER A 20 16.49 -3.24 -10.41
N LEU A 21 16.33 -2.20 -11.23
CA LEU A 21 15.24 -2.12 -12.19
C LEU A 21 15.34 -3.38 -13.03
N TRP A 22 14.53 -4.38 -12.71
CA TRP A 22 14.47 -5.67 -13.39
C TRP A 22 14.03 -5.43 -14.84
N PRO A 23 14.95 -5.31 -15.81
CA PRO A 23 14.55 -4.99 -17.18
C PRO A 23 14.15 -6.26 -17.93
N SER A 24 14.40 -7.42 -17.32
CA SER A 24 14.18 -8.75 -17.84
C SER A 24 13.89 -9.75 -16.71
N THR A 25 13.24 -10.84 -17.08
CA THR A 25 13.11 -12.04 -16.25
C THR A 25 14.47 -12.74 -16.10
N GLN A 26 14.56 -13.74 -15.22
CA GLN A 26 15.75 -14.60 -15.10
C GLN A 26 16.16 -15.28 -16.41
N SER A 27 15.17 -15.59 -17.25
CA SER A 27 15.37 -16.22 -18.56
C SER A 27 15.61 -15.22 -19.69
N GLY A 28 15.80 -13.93 -19.36
CA GLY A 28 16.23 -12.89 -20.30
C GLY A 28 15.11 -12.25 -21.12
N GLN A 29 13.83 -12.60 -20.90
CA GLN A 29 12.72 -11.94 -21.60
C GLN A 29 12.56 -10.51 -21.11
N PRO A 30 12.46 -9.52 -22.01
CA PRO A 30 12.29 -8.13 -21.61
C PRO A 30 10.91 -7.93 -20.98
N VAL A 31 10.86 -7.17 -19.88
CA VAL A 31 9.61 -6.75 -19.23
C VAL A 31 9.64 -5.23 -19.11
N ASP A 32 8.55 -4.58 -19.51
CA ASP A 32 8.43 -3.12 -19.34
C ASP A 32 8.50 -2.80 -17.83
N PRO A 33 9.44 -1.98 -17.35
CA PRO A 33 9.60 -1.71 -15.92
C PRO A 33 8.34 -1.13 -15.26
N ARG A 34 7.44 -0.51 -16.04
CA ARG A 34 6.15 0.01 -15.55
C ARG A 34 5.23 -1.11 -15.04
N VAL A 35 5.49 -2.37 -15.38
CA VAL A 35 4.74 -3.52 -14.85
C VAL A 35 4.81 -3.57 -13.33
N LEU A 36 5.95 -3.23 -12.71
CA LEU A 36 6.14 -3.22 -11.25
C LEU A 36 5.17 -2.28 -10.51
N THR A 37 4.66 -1.26 -11.21
CA THR A 37 3.69 -0.28 -10.68
C THR A 37 2.29 -0.47 -11.27
N ASN A 38 1.98 -1.66 -11.82
CA ASN A 38 0.67 -2.02 -12.38
C ASN A 38 0.17 -3.38 -11.84
N PHE A 39 0.59 -3.77 -10.64
CA PHE A 39 0.04 -4.92 -9.92
C PHE A 39 -1.09 -4.52 -8.96
N GLY A 40 -1.67 -3.33 -9.12
CA GLY A 40 -2.62 -2.76 -8.17
C GLY A 40 -2.01 -2.68 -6.77
N GLY A 41 -2.76 -3.09 -5.75
CA GLY A 41 -2.28 -3.12 -4.37
C GLY A 41 -1.14 -4.13 -4.09
N TRP A 42 -0.65 -4.87 -5.08
CA TRP A 42 0.56 -5.70 -4.94
C TRP A 42 1.77 -5.11 -5.66
N SER A 43 1.64 -3.86 -6.12
CA SER A 43 2.73 -3.14 -6.77
C SER A 43 3.89 -2.94 -5.80
N PHE A 44 5.09 -2.86 -6.38
CA PHE A 44 6.28 -2.50 -5.64
C PHE A 44 6.21 -1.04 -5.23
N TYR A 45 6.50 -0.76 -3.96
CA TYR A 45 6.80 0.60 -3.56
C TYR A 45 8.11 1.03 -4.24
N VAL A 46 8.09 2.20 -4.88
CA VAL A 46 9.25 2.78 -5.57
C VAL A 46 9.65 4.05 -4.83
N PRO A 47 10.84 4.11 -4.22
CA PRO A 47 11.33 5.31 -3.54
C PRO A 47 11.27 6.55 -4.42
N ASN A 48 10.56 7.60 -3.96
CA ASN A 48 10.28 8.83 -4.69
C ASN A 48 9.54 8.63 -6.04
N GLY A 49 8.99 7.45 -6.32
CA GLY A 49 8.33 7.14 -7.58
C GLY A 49 7.05 7.96 -7.80
N ASP A 50 6.38 8.36 -6.73
CA ASP A 50 5.18 9.22 -6.76
C ASP A 50 5.47 10.67 -6.32
N ALA A 51 6.74 11.03 -6.08
CA ALA A 51 7.08 12.41 -5.73
C ALA A 51 6.59 13.40 -6.80
N GLY A 52 5.82 14.41 -6.38
CA GLY A 52 5.22 15.39 -7.29
C GLY A 52 4.01 14.90 -8.09
N ARG A 53 3.50 13.68 -7.86
CA ARG A 53 2.34 13.11 -8.57
C ARG A 53 1.13 14.04 -8.61
N TYR A 54 0.88 14.75 -7.52
CA TYR A 54 -0.26 15.65 -7.37
C TYR A 54 0.07 17.12 -7.62
N GLY A 55 1.21 17.41 -8.25
CA GLY A 55 1.65 18.76 -8.60
C GLY A 55 2.13 19.61 -7.41
N ILE A 56 2.48 18.97 -6.30
CA ILE A 56 3.02 19.62 -5.10
C ILE A 56 4.45 19.12 -4.86
N ASP A 57 5.38 20.04 -4.62
CA ASP A 57 6.78 19.76 -4.32
C ASP A 57 6.92 19.07 -2.94
N SER A 58 7.87 18.15 -2.82
CA SER A 58 8.17 17.47 -1.54
C SER A 58 8.89 18.39 -0.54
N GLN A 59 9.54 19.45 -1.01
CA GLN A 59 10.23 20.43 -0.18
C GLN A 59 9.27 21.10 0.82
N LEU A 60 9.77 21.32 2.03
CA LEU A 60 9.04 22.03 3.07
C LEU A 60 8.84 23.49 2.66
N PHE A 61 7.70 24.05 3.07
CA PHE A 61 7.44 25.46 2.88
C PHE A 61 8.50 26.31 3.60
N PRO A 62 9.06 27.36 2.98
CA PRO A 62 10.14 28.15 3.59
C PRO A 62 9.78 28.68 4.98
N GLY A 63 10.70 28.50 5.92
CA GLY A 63 10.52 28.89 7.33
C GLY A 63 9.63 27.93 8.13
N CYS A 64 9.21 26.79 7.58
CA CYS A 64 8.48 25.75 8.31
C CYS A 64 9.37 24.53 8.60
N GLN A 65 9.12 23.89 9.73
CA GLN A 65 9.72 22.63 10.13
C GLN A 65 8.67 21.68 10.68
N VAL A 66 8.85 20.38 10.45
CA VAL A 66 8.01 19.33 11.05
C VAL A 66 8.33 19.25 12.54
N ASP A 67 7.31 19.34 13.38
CA ASP A 67 7.39 19.20 14.85
C ASP A 67 6.77 17.89 15.38
N GLN A 68 5.94 17.22 14.57
CA GLN A 68 5.38 15.90 14.84
C GLN A 68 5.10 15.17 13.51
N VAL A 69 5.26 13.85 13.48
CA VAL A 69 4.85 12.99 12.37
C VAL A 69 4.08 11.78 12.89
N ASN A 70 2.97 11.47 12.23
CA ASN A 70 2.20 10.24 12.41
C ASN A 70 2.33 9.40 11.14
N LEU A 71 2.97 8.25 11.25
CA LEU A 71 3.10 7.26 10.18
C LEU A 71 2.02 6.19 10.37
N MET A 72 1.30 5.89 9.29
CA MET A 72 0.54 4.65 9.15
C MET A 72 1.08 3.88 7.95
N MET A 73 1.65 2.71 8.20
CA MET A 73 2.36 1.92 7.20
C MET A 73 1.73 0.54 7.07
N ARG A 74 1.41 0.14 5.84
CA ARG A 74 1.04 -1.25 5.52
C ARG A 74 2.25 -2.16 5.68
N HIS A 75 2.02 -3.41 6.06
CA HIS A 75 3.04 -4.46 5.93
C HIS A 75 3.72 -4.47 4.55
N ASP A 76 4.96 -4.92 4.50
CA ASP A 76 5.71 -5.02 3.25
C ASP A 76 5.40 -6.32 2.48
N PHE A 77 6.17 -6.61 1.43
CA PHE A 77 5.99 -7.77 0.57
C PHE A 77 5.93 -9.08 1.34
N ARG A 78 4.82 -9.77 1.14
CA ARG A 78 4.53 -11.09 1.68
C ARG A 78 4.21 -12.06 0.56
N GLY A 79 4.16 -13.35 0.89
CA GLY A 79 3.53 -14.33 0.03
C GLY A 79 2.04 -14.08 -0.21
N PRO A 80 1.42 -14.83 -1.15
CA PRO A 80 0.01 -14.66 -1.48
C PRO A 80 -0.87 -14.95 -0.27
N SER A 81 -2.11 -14.44 -0.28
CA SER A 81 -3.08 -14.89 0.72
C SER A 81 -3.40 -16.37 0.51
N LYS A 82 -3.95 -17.07 1.51
CA LYS A 82 -4.29 -18.50 1.38
C LYS A 82 -5.13 -18.80 0.13
N GLY A 83 -6.15 -17.99 -0.14
CA GLY A 83 -7.02 -18.15 -1.32
C GLY A 83 -6.29 -17.91 -2.63
N VAL A 84 -5.53 -16.81 -2.74
CA VAL A 84 -4.74 -16.50 -3.94
C VAL A 84 -3.66 -17.56 -4.17
N GLY A 85 -2.98 -18.00 -3.11
CA GLY A 85 -1.96 -19.04 -3.13
C GLY A 85 -2.50 -20.39 -3.58
N SER A 86 -3.70 -20.77 -3.12
CA SER A 86 -4.40 -21.98 -3.59
C SER A 86 -4.75 -21.90 -5.08
N GLY A 87 -5.20 -20.74 -5.56
CA GLY A 87 -5.44 -20.50 -6.98
C GLY A 87 -4.18 -20.63 -7.83
N ILE A 88 -3.07 -20.02 -7.38
CA ILE A 88 -1.75 -20.16 -8.02
C ILE A 88 -1.31 -21.63 -8.03
N ALA A 89 -1.36 -22.33 -6.89
CA ALA A 89 -0.96 -23.73 -6.80
C ALA A 89 -1.78 -24.65 -7.70
N THR A 90 -3.09 -24.41 -7.83
CA THR A 90 -3.97 -25.15 -8.76
C THR A 90 -3.55 -24.92 -10.20
N MET A 91 -3.31 -23.66 -10.59
CA MET A 91 -2.85 -23.30 -11.92
C MET A 91 -1.48 -23.92 -12.24
N ILE A 92 -0.52 -23.83 -11.32
CA ILE A 92 0.81 -24.45 -11.47
C ILE A 92 0.71 -25.96 -11.62
N SER A 93 -0.07 -26.63 -10.76
CA SER A 93 -0.24 -28.09 -10.83
C SER A 93 -0.79 -28.54 -12.19
N LYS A 94 -1.74 -27.78 -12.75
CA LYS A 94 -2.27 -28.03 -14.09
C LYS A 94 -1.21 -27.90 -15.17
N LEU A 95 -0.37 -26.87 -15.11
CA LEU A 95 0.71 -26.65 -16.08
C LEU A 95 1.84 -27.68 -15.93
N VAL A 96 2.22 -28.05 -14.71
CA VAL A 96 3.22 -29.08 -14.42
C VAL A 96 2.75 -30.45 -14.93
N ASN A 97 1.50 -30.83 -14.68
CA ASN A 97 0.94 -32.05 -15.25
C ASN A 97 0.95 -32.06 -16.80
N ALA A 98 0.91 -30.88 -17.43
CA ALA A 98 1.07 -30.75 -18.86
C ALA A 98 2.55 -30.79 -19.30
N SER A 99 3.49 -30.30 -18.49
CA SER A 99 4.95 -30.37 -18.78
C SER A 99 5.54 -31.77 -18.62
N ASN A 100 4.90 -32.62 -17.82
CA ASN A 100 5.44 -33.94 -17.48
C ASN A 100 4.86 -35.08 -18.33
N SER A 101 3.98 -34.79 -19.29
CA SER A 101 3.43 -35.84 -20.15
C SER A 101 4.38 -36.21 -21.28
N ASP A 102 4.26 -37.44 -21.78
CA ASP A 102 5.09 -37.97 -22.89
C ASP A 102 5.04 -37.07 -24.15
N ASP A 103 3.98 -36.26 -24.30
CA ASP A 103 3.74 -35.32 -25.38
C ASP A 103 3.92 -33.85 -24.98
N ALA A 104 4.64 -33.53 -23.90
CA ALA A 104 4.76 -32.16 -23.37
C ALA A 104 5.20 -31.12 -24.43
N GLN A 105 6.19 -31.43 -25.27
CA GLN A 105 6.59 -30.56 -26.38
C GLN A 105 5.43 -30.28 -27.34
N ALA A 106 4.59 -31.29 -27.57
CA ALA A 106 3.40 -31.18 -28.38
C ALA A 106 2.33 -30.32 -27.69
N LYS A 107 2.15 -30.44 -26.36
CA LYS A 107 1.21 -29.64 -25.57
C LYS A 107 1.54 -28.15 -25.52
N PHE A 108 2.82 -27.80 -25.46
CA PHE A 108 3.30 -26.41 -25.49
C PHE A 108 3.67 -25.94 -26.90
N SER A 109 3.31 -26.70 -27.95
CA SER A 109 3.51 -26.27 -29.33
C SER A 109 2.68 -25.01 -29.61
N ILE A 110 3.38 -23.94 -30.00
CA ILE A 110 2.77 -22.66 -30.35
C ILE A 110 1.90 -22.81 -31.60
N GLY A 111 0.65 -22.37 -31.50
CA GLY A 111 -0.40 -22.69 -32.48
C GLY A 111 -0.82 -21.58 -33.44
N ASP A 112 -0.42 -20.34 -33.19
CA ASP A 112 -0.89 -19.16 -33.92
C ASP A 112 0.09 -18.65 -34.99
N GLY A 113 1.22 -19.33 -35.17
CA GLY A 113 2.22 -19.02 -36.19
C GLY A 113 3.18 -17.88 -35.80
N GLU A 114 3.09 -17.39 -34.57
CA GLU A 114 3.97 -16.35 -34.02
C GLU A 114 5.07 -16.96 -33.13
N VAL A 115 6.06 -16.14 -32.75
CA VAL A 115 7.13 -16.55 -31.82
C VAL A 115 6.78 -16.03 -30.42
N HIS A 116 6.71 -16.93 -29.45
CA HIS A 116 6.32 -16.64 -28.06
C HIS A 116 7.44 -17.00 -27.05
N PRO A 117 8.57 -16.27 -27.05
CA PRO A 117 9.68 -16.55 -26.13
C PRO A 117 9.28 -16.37 -24.66
N GLU A 118 8.24 -15.60 -24.37
CA GLU A 118 7.66 -15.42 -23.04
C GLU A 118 6.90 -16.65 -22.51
N LEU A 119 6.60 -17.64 -23.36
CA LEU A 119 5.88 -18.87 -22.98
C LEU A 119 6.80 -20.10 -22.89
N GLU A 120 8.04 -20.02 -23.37
CA GLU A 120 8.97 -21.17 -23.46
C GLU A 120 9.21 -21.85 -22.10
N PHE A 121 9.27 -21.05 -21.02
CA PHE A 121 9.51 -21.54 -19.67
C PHE A 121 8.43 -22.51 -19.16
N LEU A 122 7.21 -22.45 -19.70
CA LEU A 122 6.08 -23.27 -19.25
C LEU A 122 6.35 -24.78 -19.44
N SER A 123 7.12 -25.15 -20.46
CA SER A 123 7.49 -26.55 -20.73
C SER A 123 8.48 -27.14 -19.70
N ARG A 124 9.14 -26.28 -18.91
CA ARG A 124 10.10 -26.66 -17.86
C ARG A 124 9.68 -26.10 -16.50
N LEU A 125 8.37 -25.92 -16.31
CA LEU A 125 7.86 -25.25 -15.13
C LEU A 125 8.15 -26.04 -13.84
N GLU A 126 8.06 -27.37 -13.87
CA GLU A 126 8.37 -28.20 -12.70
C GLU A 126 9.81 -28.01 -12.20
N GLU A 127 10.77 -27.93 -13.12
CA GLU A 127 12.19 -27.79 -12.80
C GLU A 127 12.53 -26.40 -12.21
N ASN A 128 11.79 -25.36 -12.60
CA ASN A 128 12.16 -23.97 -12.35
C ASN A 128 11.18 -23.21 -11.44
N TYR A 129 10.03 -23.80 -11.09
CA TYR A 129 9.02 -23.10 -10.28
C TYR A 129 9.29 -23.24 -8.79
N GLU A 130 9.51 -22.10 -8.13
CA GLU A 130 9.61 -22.03 -6.68
C GLU A 130 8.29 -21.54 -6.06
N ALA A 131 7.70 -22.37 -5.18
CA ALA A 131 6.45 -22.06 -4.52
C ALA A 131 6.66 -21.04 -3.38
N VAL A 132 5.84 -20.00 -3.38
CA VAL A 132 5.89 -18.94 -2.37
C VAL A 132 5.04 -19.32 -1.15
N THR A 133 5.64 -19.31 0.04
CA THR A 133 4.93 -19.54 1.30
C THR A 133 3.84 -18.49 1.51
N PRO A 134 2.55 -18.88 1.69
CA PRO A 134 1.47 -17.93 1.87
C PRO A 134 1.59 -17.07 3.14
N GLU A 135 1.03 -15.87 3.09
CA GLU A 135 0.85 -14.90 4.21
C GLU A 135 2.11 -14.34 4.88
N LEU A 136 3.24 -15.03 4.79
CA LEU A 136 4.50 -14.69 5.46
C LEU A 136 5.23 -13.56 4.72
N LEU A 137 5.86 -12.66 5.48
CA LEU A 137 6.73 -11.64 4.92
C LEU A 137 7.90 -12.31 4.16
N THR A 138 8.22 -11.79 2.98
CA THR A 138 9.37 -12.25 2.19
C THR A 138 10.66 -11.59 2.68
N ALA A 139 11.82 -12.16 2.34
CA ALA A 139 13.11 -11.53 2.62
C ALA A 139 13.19 -10.12 1.98
N TYR A 140 12.72 -9.97 0.73
CA TYR A 140 12.59 -8.68 0.08
C TYR A 140 11.75 -7.69 0.89
N GLY A 141 10.60 -8.12 1.41
CA GLY A 141 9.73 -7.26 2.22
C GLY A 141 10.37 -6.82 3.54
N GLU A 142 11.13 -7.70 4.20
CA GLU A 142 11.88 -7.33 5.41
C GLU A 142 12.98 -6.29 5.09
N GLU A 143 13.68 -6.47 3.98
CA GLU A 143 14.71 -5.54 3.51
C GLU A 143 14.13 -4.16 3.11
N ASP A 144 13.02 -4.10 2.36
CA ASP A 144 12.40 -2.82 2.00
C ASP A 144 11.79 -2.11 3.20
N ALA A 145 11.25 -2.85 4.18
CA ALA A 145 10.80 -2.28 5.44
C ALA A 145 11.95 -1.63 6.22
N HIS A 146 13.09 -2.31 6.33
CA HIS A 146 14.30 -1.75 6.95
C HIS A 146 14.82 -0.53 6.19
N ALA A 147 14.89 -0.59 4.86
CA ALA A 147 15.28 0.54 4.02
C ALA A 147 14.32 1.73 4.18
N SER A 148 13.01 1.48 4.32
CA SER A 148 12.00 2.50 4.61
C SER A 148 12.25 3.17 5.95
N GLY A 149 12.59 2.41 7.00
CA GLY A 149 13.00 2.95 8.30
C GLY A 149 14.23 3.86 8.20
N TYR A 150 15.23 3.46 7.41
CA TYR A 150 16.43 4.28 7.17
C TYR A 150 16.11 5.58 6.41
N ARG A 151 15.22 5.54 5.41
CA ARG A 151 14.74 6.76 4.72
C ARG A 151 13.98 7.67 5.68
N PHE A 152 13.13 7.11 6.53
CA PHE A 152 12.41 7.84 7.55
C PHE A 152 13.36 8.52 8.55
N LYS A 153 14.44 7.84 8.96
CA LYS A 153 15.53 8.44 9.75
C LYS A 153 16.12 9.68 9.08
N ASN A 154 16.42 9.60 7.78
CA ASN A 154 17.00 10.72 7.05
C ASN A 154 16.04 11.92 6.97
N LYS A 155 14.73 11.66 6.87
CA LYS A 155 13.70 12.68 6.76
C LYS A 155 13.30 13.31 8.11
N TYR A 156 13.19 12.49 9.17
CA TYR A 156 12.60 12.89 10.45
C TYR A 156 13.51 12.68 11.67
N GLY A 157 14.76 12.26 11.49
CA GLY A 157 15.68 11.98 12.59
C GLY A 157 15.96 13.19 13.49
N HIS A 158 15.71 14.42 13.02
CA HIS A 158 15.79 15.64 13.85
C HIS A 158 14.77 15.67 14.98
N LEU A 159 13.64 14.96 14.84
CA LEU A 159 12.59 14.86 15.88
C LEU A 159 13.04 14.07 17.11
N LEU A 160 14.15 13.34 17.02
CA LEU A 160 14.72 12.55 18.12
C LEU A 160 15.70 13.36 18.99
N GLY A 161 15.86 14.66 18.75
CA GLY A 161 16.63 15.60 19.59
C GLY A 161 18.14 15.61 19.37
N HIS A 162 18.76 14.48 19.01
CA HIS A 162 20.20 14.40 18.69
C HIS A 162 20.44 13.70 17.36
N LYS A 163 21.25 14.29 16.46
CA LYS A 163 21.55 13.69 15.15
C LYS A 163 22.26 12.33 15.23
N ASP A 164 22.86 12.01 16.37
CA ASP A 164 23.70 10.83 16.59
C ASP A 164 23.12 9.85 17.64
N TRP A 165 21.79 9.85 17.83
CA TRP A 165 21.14 8.98 18.82
C TRP A 165 21.46 7.47 18.61
N PHE A 166 21.87 7.08 17.40
CA PHE A 166 22.24 5.70 17.07
C PHE A 166 23.58 5.27 17.70
N ASN A 167 24.46 6.23 18.02
CA ASN A 167 25.68 6.00 18.80
C ASN A 167 25.48 6.28 20.30
N ALA A 168 24.31 6.77 20.70
CA ALA A 168 24.02 7.01 22.11
C ALA A 168 23.76 5.70 22.88
N PRO A 169 24.03 5.66 24.19
CA PRO A 169 23.75 4.48 25.02
C PRO A 169 22.29 4.02 24.92
N VAL A 170 22.06 2.71 25.04
CA VAL A 170 20.73 2.07 24.94
C VAL A 170 19.74 2.56 26.00
N ASN A 171 20.21 3.10 27.12
CA ASN A 171 19.37 3.65 28.17
C ASN A 171 18.76 5.03 27.85
N GLN A 172 19.10 5.64 26.71
CA GLN A 172 18.47 6.88 26.28
C GLN A 172 17.12 6.61 25.61
N THR A 173 16.05 7.04 26.27
CA THR A 173 14.70 7.02 25.71
C THR A 173 14.60 7.99 24.52
N LEU A 174 14.06 7.49 23.42
CA LEU A 174 13.66 8.23 22.23
C LEU A 174 12.16 8.57 22.31
N PRO A 175 11.73 9.76 21.86
CA PRO A 175 10.35 10.21 21.96
C PRO A 175 9.50 9.61 20.82
N VAL A 176 9.46 8.28 20.75
CA VAL A 176 8.78 7.49 19.71
C VAL A 176 7.80 6.54 20.37
N PHE A 177 6.59 6.45 19.81
CA PHE A 177 5.62 5.42 20.14
C PHE A 177 5.30 4.56 18.93
N VAL A 178 5.24 3.24 19.14
CA VAL A 178 5.05 2.25 18.07
C VAL A 178 3.89 1.33 18.41
N ARG A 179 2.98 1.15 17.44
CA ARG A 179 1.91 0.16 17.49
C ARG A 179 1.94 -0.73 16.25
N THR A 180 1.56 -1.99 16.43
CA THR A 180 1.43 -2.99 15.37
C THR A 180 0.35 -3.99 15.73
N THR A 181 -0.06 -4.82 14.79
CA THR A 181 -0.89 -5.99 15.06
C THR A 181 -0.04 -7.24 15.29
N ASP A 182 -0.64 -8.30 15.85
CA ASP A 182 0.01 -9.60 16.09
C ASP A 182 0.11 -10.49 14.83
N GLN A 183 -0.43 -10.04 13.68
CA GLN A 183 -0.24 -10.73 12.42
C GLN A 183 1.22 -10.64 11.98
N SER A 184 1.86 -11.81 11.82
CA SER A 184 3.30 -11.96 11.61
C SER A 184 3.90 -10.96 10.60
N ARG A 185 3.33 -10.81 9.41
CA ARG A 185 3.83 -9.87 8.38
C ARG A 185 3.82 -8.40 8.81
N VAL A 186 2.82 -7.98 9.57
CA VAL A 186 2.69 -6.58 10.05
C VAL A 186 3.71 -6.37 11.16
N ASN A 187 3.76 -7.32 12.10
CA ASN A 187 4.67 -7.29 13.24
C ASN A 187 6.14 -7.28 12.79
N VAL A 188 6.55 -8.16 11.86
CA VAL A 188 7.93 -8.19 11.33
C VAL A 188 8.24 -6.93 10.53
N THR A 189 7.30 -6.41 9.72
CA THR A 189 7.48 -5.10 9.05
C THR A 189 7.77 -4.00 10.07
N SER A 190 7.01 -3.95 11.17
CA SER A 190 7.22 -2.97 12.23
C SER A 190 8.61 -3.05 12.85
N TRP A 191 9.15 -4.27 13.01
CA TRP A 191 10.47 -4.48 13.61
C TRP A 191 11.58 -4.07 12.66
N ALA A 192 11.50 -4.48 11.39
CA ALA A 192 12.48 -4.14 10.37
C ALA A 192 12.53 -2.62 10.14
N PHE A 193 11.37 -1.97 9.99
CA PHE A 193 11.29 -0.52 9.90
C PHE A 193 11.87 0.17 11.13
N SER A 194 11.45 -0.26 12.33
CA SER A 194 11.93 0.36 13.58
C SER A 194 13.42 0.17 13.76
N GLN A 195 13.99 -0.96 13.34
CA GLN A 195 15.44 -1.19 13.35
C GLN A 195 16.17 -0.28 12.35
N GLY A 196 15.66 -0.10 11.14
CA GLY A 196 16.22 0.83 10.16
C GLY A 196 16.14 2.29 10.62
N PHE A 197 15.07 2.65 11.33
CA PHE A 197 14.86 3.99 11.87
C PHE A 197 15.68 4.26 13.14
N MET A 198 15.70 3.33 14.10
CA MET A 198 16.16 3.51 15.50
C MET A 198 17.32 2.58 15.93
N GLY A 199 17.89 1.79 15.02
CA GLY A 199 18.98 0.84 15.32
C GLY A 199 18.53 -0.45 16.04
N LEU A 200 19.49 -1.31 16.39
CA LEU A 200 19.21 -2.66 16.90
C LEU A 200 18.42 -2.69 18.22
N ASP A 201 18.71 -1.75 19.14
CA ASP A 201 18.09 -1.70 20.47
C ASP A 201 16.86 -0.79 20.54
N TRP A 202 16.14 -0.64 19.42
CA TRP A 202 15.04 0.33 19.32
C TRP A 202 13.93 0.10 20.35
N ARG A 203 13.64 -1.16 20.72
CA ARG A 203 12.55 -1.49 21.65
C ARG A 203 12.76 -0.93 23.05
N GLN A 204 13.99 -1.02 23.55
CA GLN A 204 14.38 -0.54 24.87
C GLN A 204 14.41 0.99 24.94
N ARG A 205 14.45 1.64 23.77
CA ARG A 205 14.53 3.08 23.64
C ARG A 205 13.16 3.75 23.50
N LEU A 206 12.06 3.03 23.32
CA LEU A 206 10.75 3.67 23.10
C LEU A 206 10.27 4.46 24.33
N ALA A 207 9.50 5.53 24.09
CA ALA A 207 8.89 6.34 25.15
C ALA A 207 7.82 5.58 25.95
N ALA A 208 7.21 4.59 25.31
CA ALA A 208 6.30 3.63 25.92
C ALA A 208 6.53 2.24 25.25
N PRO A 209 6.18 1.13 25.91
CA PRO A 209 6.35 -0.19 25.32
C PRO A 209 5.70 -0.30 23.93
N LEU A 210 6.30 -1.10 23.05
CA LEU A 210 5.66 -1.51 21.80
C LEU A 210 4.27 -2.09 22.11
N LEU A 211 3.23 -1.51 21.52
CA LEU A 211 1.87 -2.01 21.67
C LEU A 211 1.53 -2.92 20.49
N THR A 212 1.44 -4.22 20.78
CA THR A 212 0.98 -5.23 19.81
C THR A 212 -0.48 -5.56 20.08
N LEU A 213 -1.34 -5.36 19.07
CA LEU A 213 -2.80 -5.52 19.17
C LEU A 213 -3.27 -6.82 18.47
N PRO A 214 -4.31 -7.50 18.98
CA PRO A 214 -4.89 -8.66 18.29
C PRO A 214 -5.48 -8.28 16.93
N ASP A 215 -5.00 -8.92 15.86
CA ASP A 215 -5.38 -8.60 14.49
C ASP A 215 -6.78 -9.13 14.14
N SER A 216 -7.69 -8.24 13.76
CA SER A 216 -9.00 -8.59 13.18
C SER A 216 -9.85 -9.50 14.08
N VAL A 217 -9.70 -9.39 15.40
CA VAL A 217 -10.44 -10.19 16.40
C VAL A 217 -11.81 -9.58 16.68
N LYS A 218 -12.87 -10.40 16.61
CA LYS A 218 -14.28 -9.96 16.76
C LYS A 218 -14.65 -9.44 18.16
N THR A 219 -13.82 -9.72 19.16
CA THR A 219 -14.05 -9.37 20.58
C THR A 219 -13.09 -8.30 21.09
N PHE A 220 -12.27 -7.71 20.22
CA PHE A 220 -11.26 -6.74 20.61
C PHE A 220 -11.31 -5.54 19.66
N ASN A 221 -11.50 -4.35 20.23
CA ASN A 221 -11.45 -3.11 19.45
C ASN A 221 -9.99 -2.79 19.12
N ASP A 222 -9.67 -2.75 17.84
CA ASP A 222 -8.39 -2.36 17.29
C ASP A 222 -8.62 -1.45 16.07
N SER A 223 -8.02 -0.26 16.10
CA SER A 223 -8.07 0.71 14.98
C SER A 223 -7.11 0.37 13.84
N LEU A 224 -6.12 -0.50 14.08
CA LEU A 224 -5.13 -0.96 13.10
C LEU A 224 -5.58 -2.19 12.33
N ALA A 225 -6.47 -3.02 12.88
CA ALA A 225 -7.09 -4.15 12.18
C ALA A 225 -8.47 -4.48 12.77
N VAL A 226 -9.50 -3.82 12.23
CA VAL A 226 -10.89 -3.95 12.71
C VAL A 226 -11.45 -5.35 12.49
N GLY A 227 -11.68 -6.09 13.58
CA GLY A 227 -12.43 -7.35 13.59
C GLY A 227 -13.89 -7.22 14.01
N THR A 228 -14.28 -6.08 14.57
CA THR A 228 -15.54 -5.89 15.32
C THR A 228 -16.71 -5.40 14.46
N CYS A 229 -16.61 -5.53 13.14
CA CYS A 229 -17.63 -5.10 12.17
C CYS A 229 -18.40 -6.32 11.59
N PRO A 230 -19.58 -6.70 12.11
CA PRO A 230 -20.25 -7.95 11.71
C PRO A 230 -20.64 -8.05 10.24
N TYR A 231 -21.15 -6.95 9.66
CA TYR A 231 -21.63 -6.91 8.27
C TYR A 231 -20.52 -7.22 7.24
N SER A 232 -19.25 -7.10 7.63
CA SER A 232 -18.11 -7.47 6.78
C SER A 232 -18.16 -8.89 6.23
N ASN A 233 -18.79 -9.83 6.95
CA ASN A 233 -18.93 -11.21 6.48
C ASN A 233 -19.98 -11.35 5.36
N ASN A 234 -20.83 -10.32 5.18
CA ASN A 234 -21.93 -10.30 4.22
C ASN A 234 -21.73 -9.28 3.10
N ASP A 235 -20.73 -8.40 3.19
CA ASP A 235 -20.46 -7.40 2.16
C ASP A 235 -19.79 -8.03 0.94
N THR A 236 -20.52 -8.12 -0.17
CA THR A 236 -20.02 -8.64 -1.45
C THR A 236 -19.53 -7.55 -2.39
N SER A 237 -19.61 -6.27 -2.01
CA SER A 237 -19.41 -5.13 -2.93
C SER A 237 -18.05 -5.17 -3.64
N SER A 238 -17.00 -5.58 -2.91
CA SER A 238 -15.64 -5.74 -3.41
C SER A 238 -15.54 -6.83 -4.47
N ASP A 239 -16.09 -8.02 -4.16
CA ASP A 239 -16.04 -9.18 -5.04
C ASP A 239 -16.91 -8.98 -6.28
N ASP A 240 -18.08 -8.36 -6.12
CA ASP A 240 -19.00 -8.02 -7.21
C ASP A 240 -18.36 -7.03 -8.19
N ALA A 241 -17.71 -5.97 -7.68
CA ALA A 241 -17.01 -4.99 -8.50
C ALA A 241 -15.85 -5.63 -9.30
N PHE A 242 -15.07 -6.49 -8.64
CA PHE A 242 -13.96 -7.18 -9.28
C PHE A 242 -14.44 -8.20 -10.34
N ALA A 243 -15.48 -8.97 -10.02
CA ALA A 243 -16.08 -9.93 -10.94
C ALA A 243 -16.71 -9.24 -12.15
N ALA A 244 -17.38 -8.09 -11.97
CA ALA A 244 -17.92 -7.29 -13.06
C ALA A 244 -16.81 -6.82 -14.02
N TRP A 245 -15.69 -6.31 -13.49
CA TRP A 245 -14.56 -5.89 -14.31
C TRP A 245 -13.90 -7.07 -15.03
N ASN A 246 -13.65 -8.19 -14.34
CA ASN A 246 -13.04 -9.37 -14.96
C ASN A 246 -13.86 -9.94 -16.13
N LYS A 247 -15.19 -9.74 -16.16
CA LYS A 247 -16.01 -10.12 -17.33
C LYS A 247 -15.73 -9.26 -18.57
N VAL A 248 -15.18 -8.06 -18.41
CA VAL A 248 -14.89 -7.12 -19.50
C VAL A 248 -13.51 -7.38 -20.12
N TRP A 249 -12.45 -7.36 -19.31
CA TRP A 249 -11.08 -7.27 -19.82
C TRP A 249 -10.36 -8.61 -19.97
N LEU A 250 -10.70 -9.61 -19.14
CA LEU A 250 -9.97 -10.88 -19.05
C LEU A 250 -10.27 -11.86 -20.21
N PRO A 251 -11.51 -11.99 -20.73
CA PRO A 251 -11.80 -12.93 -21.81
C PRO A 251 -10.95 -12.73 -23.08
N PRO A 252 -10.69 -11.49 -23.55
CA PRO A 252 -9.75 -11.27 -24.65
C PRO A 252 -8.33 -11.77 -24.39
N VAL A 253 -7.84 -11.69 -23.14
CA VAL A 253 -6.51 -12.18 -22.74
C VAL A 253 -6.47 -13.70 -22.75
N VAL A 254 -7.53 -14.35 -22.24
CA VAL A 254 -7.69 -15.81 -22.32
C VAL A 254 -7.68 -16.26 -23.78
N GLN A 255 -8.43 -15.60 -24.66
CA GLN A 255 -8.46 -15.93 -26.08
C GLN A 255 -7.08 -15.78 -26.74
N ARG A 256 -6.31 -14.73 -26.40
CA ARG A 256 -4.94 -14.55 -26.89
C ARG A 256 -4.05 -15.74 -26.48
N LEU A 257 -3.99 -16.06 -25.19
CA LEU A 257 -3.16 -17.15 -24.69
C LEU A 257 -3.62 -18.52 -25.18
N GLN A 258 -4.93 -18.71 -25.35
CA GLN A 258 -5.51 -19.94 -25.88
C GLN A 258 -5.18 -20.17 -27.37
N ARG A 259 -5.00 -19.10 -28.16
CA ARG A 259 -4.51 -19.20 -29.55
C ARG A 259 -3.03 -19.61 -29.60
N ALA A 260 -2.21 -19.03 -28.72
CA ALA A 260 -0.81 -19.38 -28.62
C ALA A 260 -0.62 -20.83 -28.11
N LEU A 261 -1.42 -21.29 -27.15
CA LEU A 261 -1.32 -22.62 -26.53
C LEU A 261 -2.60 -23.46 -26.80
N PRO A 262 -2.88 -23.84 -28.06
CA PRO A 262 -4.17 -24.43 -28.46
C PRO A 262 -4.46 -25.80 -27.85
N ARG A 263 -3.43 -26.49 -27.33
CA ARG A 263 -3.56 -27.83 -26.73
C ARG A 263 -3.73 -27.79 -25.22
N LEU A 264 -3.65 -26.61 -24.60
CA LEU A 264 -4.08 -26.39 -23.23
C LEU A 264 -5.54 -25.95 -23.22
N ASN A 265 -6.26 -26.22 -22.14
CA ASN A 265 -7.61 -25.70 -21.92
C ASN A 265 -7.54 -24.58 -20.87
N LEU A 266 -7.28 -23.33 -21.28
CA LEU A 266 -7.08 -22.21 -20.36
C LEU A 266 -8.41 -21.59 -19.93
N THR A 267 -8.62 -21.47 -18.62
CA THR A 267 -9.78 -20.78 -18.03
C THR A 267 -9.41 -19.35 -17.61
N THR A 268 -10.42 -18.52 -17.33
CA THR A 268 -10.20 -17.20 -16.72
C THR A 268 -9.44 -17.30 -15.39
N SER A 269 -9.77 -18.29 -14.56
CA SER A 269 -9.08 -18.54 -13.29
C SER A 269 -7.61 -18.89 -13.48
N ASP A 270 -7.26 -19.69 -14.49
CA ASP A 270 -5.86 -20.02 -14.79
C ASP A 270 -5.08 -18.77 -15.19
N VAL A 271 -5.61 -17.99 -16.14
CA VAL A 271 -4.93 -16.78 -16.64
C VAL A 271 -4.80 -15.70 -15.57
N GLN A 272 -5.82 -15.56 -14.73
CA GLN A 272 -5.74 -14.67 -13.58
C GLN A 272 -4.72 -15.16 -12.55
N ALA A 273 -4.65 -16.46 -12.27
CA ALA A 273 -3.65 -17.04 -11.39
C ALA A 273 -2.22 -16.88 -11.94
N MET A 274 -2.03 -16.96 -13.27
CA MET A 274 -0.75 -16.64 -13.91
C MET A 274 -0.34 -15.18 -13.65
N GLN A 275 -1.26 -14.21 -13.78
CA GLN A 275 -0.98 -12.81 -13.41
C GLN A 275 -0.69 -12.65 -11.92
N ASN A 276 -1.47 -13.31 -11.06
CA ASN A 276 -1.25 -13.24 -9.61
C ASN A 276 0.10 -13.82 -9.20
N ALA A 277 0.61 -14.86 -9.89
CA ALA A 277 1.90 -15.46 -9.58
C ALA A 277 3.07 -14.47 -9.75
N CYS A 278 3.00 -13.59 -10.75
CA CYS A 278 4.07 -12.64 -11.06
C CYS A 278 4.54 -11.79 -9.86
N PRO A 279 3.72 -10.95 -9.19
CA PRO A 279 4.18 -10.10 -8.10
C PRO A 279 4.74 -10.89 -6.91
N PHE A 280 4.05 -11.95 -6.50
CA PHE A 280 4.45 -12.74 -5.32
C PHE A 280 5.72 -13.53 -5.57
N GLN A 281 5.83 -14.20 -6.72
CA GLN A 281 7.03 -14.92 -7.08
C GLN A 281 8.20 -13.95 -7.30
N SER A 282 7.95 -12.75 -7.84
CA SER A 282 9.02 -11.78 -8.06
C SER A 282 9.65 -11.28 -6.77
N ALA A 283 8.82 -10.98 -5.76
CA ALA A 283 9.31 -10.59 -4.45
C ALA A 283 10.01 -11.73 -3.71
N TYR A 284 9.52 -12.97 -3.87
CA TYR A 284 10.13 -14.15 -3.25
C TYR A 284 11.50 -14.48 -3.82
N LEU A 285 11.63 -14.52 -5.15
CA LEU A 285 12.89 -14.78 -5.84
C LEU A 285 13.88 -13.62 -5.71
N GLY A 286 13.37 -12.46 -5.27
CA GLY A 286 14.07 -11.20 -5.40
C GLY A 286 14.48 -10.97 -6.83
N HIS A 287 13.63 -11.34 -7.82
CA HIS A 287 13.75 -11.08 -9.26
C HIS A 287 12.46 -11.26 -10.06
N LEU A 288 12.28 -10.56 -11.20
CA LEU A 288 11.06 -10.70 -12.02
C LEU A 288 10.78 -12.15 -12.41
N SER A 289 9.58 -12.61 -12.05
CA SER A 289 9.04 -13.91 -12.44
C SER A 289 8.83 -13.98 -13.96
N PRO A 290 9.07 -15.12 -14.61
CA PRO A 290 8.72 -15.34 -16.00
C PRO A 290 7.24 -15.08 -16.31
N PHE A 291 6.33 -15.30 -15.35
CA PHE A 291 4.91 -14.98 -15.51
C PHE A 291 4.64 -13.50 -15.81
N CYS A 292 5.55 -12.60 -15.42
CA CYS A 292 5.43 -11.18 -15.71
C CYS A 292 5.51 -10.86 -17.21
N ALA A 293 6.29 -11.63 -17.96
CA ALA A 293 6.49 -11.45 -19.40
C ALA A 293 5.34 -12.00 -20.26
N VAL A 294 4.52 -12.89 -19.71
CA VAL A 294 3.35 -13.49 -20.40
C VAL A 294 2.30 -12.44 -20.81
N PHE A 295 2.30 -11.30 -20.11
CA PHE A 295 1.28 -10.26 -20.26
C PHE A 295 1.87 -8.95 -20.77
N THR A 296 1.14 -8.31 -21.66
CA THR A 296 1.52 -6.98 -22.16
C THR A 296 1.31 -5.92 -21.07
N LEU A 297 1.99 -4.77 -21.19
CA LEU A 297 1.76 -3.65 -20.28
C LEU A 297 0.28 -3.21 -20.26
N ARG A 298 -0.43 -3.30 -21.39
CA ARG A 298 -1.85 -2.95 -21.43
C ARG A 298 -2.69 -3.91 -20.59
N GLU A 299 -2.39 -5.20 -20.63
CA GLU A 299 -3.05 -6.20 -19.80
C GLU A 299 -2.75 -5.98 -18.31
N TRP A 300 -1.52 -5.59 -17.95
CA TRP A 300 -1.18 -5.16 -16.59
C TRP A 300 -1.94 -3.91 -16.14
N GLN A 301 -2.14 -2.92 -17.01
CA GLN A 301 -2.96 -1.75 -16.68
C GLN A 301 -4.44 -2.12 -16.44
N LEU A 302 -4.97 -3.09 -17.20
CA LEU A 302 -6.33 -3.59 -17.03
C LEU A 302 -6.46 -4.41 -15.74
N TYR A 303 -5.45 -5.23 -15.42
CA TYR A 303 -5.34 -5.93 -14.15
C TYR A 303 -5.30 -4.96 -12.96
N SER A 304 -4.45 -3.94 -13.03
CA SER A 304 -4.34 -2.91 -12.00
C SER A 304 -5.68 -2.19 -11.78
N TYR A 305 -6.44 -1.89 -12.83
CA TYR A 305 -7.77 -1.29 -12.67
C TYR A 305 -8.76 -2.23 -11.97
N GLY A 306 -8.63 -3.55 -12.16
CA GLY A 306 -9.41 -4.52 -11.40
C GLY A 306 -9.17 -4.42 -9.90
N GLN A 307 -7.90 -4.28 -9.51
CA GLN A 307 -7.52 -4.04 -8.13
C GLN A 307 -8.03 -2.68 -7.62
N ASP A 308 -8.05 -1.65 -8.47
CA ASP A 308 -8.59 -0.34 -8.11
C ASP A 308 -10.08 -0.40 -7.78
N VAL A 309 -10.90 -1.02 -8.64
CA VAL A 309 -12.35 -1.11 -8.40
C VAL A 309 -12.67 -2.00 -7.19
N GLN A 310 -11.91 -3.08 -6.99
CA GLN A 310 -12.03 -3.95 -5.82
C GLN A 310 -11.73 -3.16 -4.54
N GLN A 311 -10.58 -2.48 -4.49
CA GLN A 311 -10.16 -1.71 -3.33
C GLN A 311 -11.08 -0.50 -3.08
N TYR A 312 -11.54 0.17 -4.13
CA TYR A 312 -12.48 1.28 -4.03
C TYR A 312 -13.80 0.87 -3.39
N ALA A 313 -14.30 -0.31 -3.72
CA ALA A 313 -15.48 -0.89 -3.09
C ALA A 313 -15.20 -1.34 -1.64
N ASN A 314 -14.10 -2.04 -1.39
CA ASN A 314 -13.76 -2.59 -0.07
C ASN A 314 -13.40 -1.53 0.99
N ALA A 315 -12.53 -0.59 0.61
CA ALA A 315 -11.82 0.31 1.53
C ALA A 315 -11.85 1.78 1.07
N GLY A 316 -12.60 2.09 0.01
CA GLY A 316 -12.72 3.43 -0.56
C GLY A 316 -14.12 4.00 -0.47
N TYR A 317 -14.51 4.73 -1.51
CA TYR A 317 -15.80 5.43 -1.59
C TYR A 317 -16.91 4.60 -2.28
N GLY A 318 -16.58 3.39 -2.77
CA GLY A 318 -17.45 2.58 -3.61
C GLY A 318 -18.48 1.74 -2.85
N GLY A 319 -18.07 1.12 -1.75
CA GLY A 319 -18.90 0.20 -0.97
C GLY A 319 -19.38 0.78 0.37
N PRO A 320 -20.20 0.02 1.11
CA PRO A 320 -20.80 0.48 2.35
C PRO A 320 -19.78 0.62 3.48
N LEU A 321 -18.79 -0.28 3.55
CA LEU A 321 -17.82 -0.35 4.66
C LEU A 321 -16.54 0.44 4.42
N GLY A 322 -16.25 0.87 3.18
CA GLY A 322 -14.95 1.43 2.84
C GLY A 322 -14.52 2.64 3.68
N ARG A 323 -15.47 3.44 4.17
CA ARG A 323 -15.24 4.56 5.09
C ARG A 323 -15.66 4.29 6.55
N ALA A 324 -15.64 3.03 6.96
CA ALA A 324 -15.86 2.60 8.34
C ALA A 324 -14.55 2.10 8.99
N TRP A 325 -13.67 1.44 8.22
CA TRP A 325 -12.51 0.71 8.76
C TRP A 325 -11.50 1.55 9.53
N SER A 326 -11.36 2.84 9.23
CA SER A 326 -10.34 3.70 9.84
C SER A 326 -10.89 4.96 10.49
N VAL A 327 -12.18 4.97 10.85
CA VAL A 327 -12.76 6.08 11.62
C VAL A 327 -12.03 6.24 12.96
N GLY A 328 -11.86 5.15 13.71
CA GLY A 328 -11.15 5.18 14.99
C GLY A 328 -9.71 5.66 14.87
N TRP A 329 -8.96 5.17 13.86
CA TRP A 329 -7.58 5.62 13.63
C TRP A 329 -7.50 7.12 13.28
N VAL A 330 -8.44 7.65 12.49
CA VAL A 330 -8.47 9.09 12.20
C VAL A 330 -8.77 9.90 13.47
N ASN A 331 -9.65 9.43 14.36
CA ASN A 331 -9.91 10.09 15.63
C ASN A 331 -8.70 10.03 16.59
N GLU A 332 -7.94 8.93 16.60
CA GLU A 332 -6.64 8.82 17.29
C GLU A 332 -5.59 9.77 16.70
N LEU A 333 -5.52 9.90 15.37
CA LEU A 333 -4.65 10.87 14.70
C LEU A 333 -4.97 12.30 15.14
N LEU A 334 -6.25 12.66 15.18
CA LEU A 334 -6.69 13.98 15.63
C LEU A 334 -6.22 14.24 17.07
N ALA A 335 -6.45 13.28 17.98
CA ALA A 335 -6.00 13.36 19.37
C ALA A 335 -4.49 13.62 19.51
N ARG A 336 -3.65 12.95 18.71
CA ARG A 336 -2.19 13.16 18.68
C ARG A 336 -1.80 14.52 18.11
N LEU A 337 -2.48 14.98 17.07
CA LEU A 337 -2.22 16.28 16.44
C LEU A 337 -2.61 17.46 17.35
N THR A 338 -3.66 17.31 18.16
CA THR A 338 -4.18 18.35 19.07
C THR A 338 -3.75 18.20 20.52
N ASP A 339 -3.07 17.11 20.87
CA ASP A 339 -2.65 16.78 22.23
C ASP A 339 -3.85 16.72 23.22
N THR A 340 -4.96 16.14 22.75
CA THR A 340 -6.22 15.95 23.51
C THR A 340 -6.59 14.46 23.60
N PRO A 341 -7.41 14.03 24.59
CA PRO A 341 -7.92 12.66 24.64
C PRO A 341 -8.64 12.24 23.35
N VAL A 342 -8.62 10.94 23.06
CA VAL A 342 -9.38 10.35 21.96
C VAL A 342 -10.87 10.49 22.23
N ASP A 343 -11.63 10.92 21.23
CA ASP A 343 -13.09 10.96 21.21
C ASP A 343 -13.58 10.13 20.02
N ASP A 344 -13.98 8.90 20.30
CA ASP A 344 -14.43 7.92 19.31
C ASP A 344 -15.36 6.88 19.96
N HIS A 345 -16.26 6.33 19.15
CA HIS A 345 -17.21 5.28 19.55
C HIS A 345 -17.30 4.19 18.47
N THR A 346 -16.21 3.98 17.72
CA THR A 346 -16.14 3.06 16.59
C THR A 346 -15.21 1.89 16.90
N SER A 347 -13.98 1.91 16.40
CA SER A 347 -13.01 0.81 16.49
C SER A 347 -11.93 1.02 17.56
N THR A 348 -11.94 2.14 18.28
CA THR A 348 -10.97 2.45 19.34
C THR A 348 -11.20 1.62 20.60
N ASN A 349 -10.13 1.41 21.36
CA ASN A 349 -10.20 0.78 22.67
C ASN A 349 -10.05 1.84 23.76
N THR A 350 -11.16 2.22 24.38
CA THR A 350 -11.21 3.30 25.38
C THR A 350 -10.29 3.06 26.58
N THR A 351 -9.97 1.80 26.92
CA THR A 351 -9.03 1.50 28.01
C THR A 351 -7.58 1.76 27.61
N LEU A 352 -7.21 1.36 26.39
CA LEU A 352 -5.86 1.58 25.87
C LEU A 352 -5.62 3.07 25.57
N ASP A 353 -6.61 3.74 24.99
CA ASP A 353 -6.50 5.13 24.54
C ASP A 353 -6.52 6.13 25.70
N ALA A 354 -7.06 5.74 26.85
CA ALA A 354 -7.05 6.55 28.07
C ALA A 354 -5.73 6.48 28.87
N HIS A 355 -4.81 5.57 28.53
CA HIS A 355 -3.64 5.28 29.35
C HIS A 355 -2.32 5.65 28.65
N ASN A 356 -1.47 6.44 29.32
CA ASN A 356 -0.26 7.02 28.73
C ASN A 356 0.80 5.99 28.30
N GLN A 357 0.78 4.75 28.83
CA GLN A 357 1.69 3.69 28.38
C GLN A 357 1.24 2.98 27.10
N THR A 358 -0.02 3.16 26.70
CA THR A 358 -0.64 2.49 25.54
C THR A 358 -1.15 3.48 24.51
N PHE A 359 -1.29 4.76 24.87
CA PHE A 359 -1.56 5.86 23.96
C PHE A 359 -0.96 7.17 24.48
N PRO A 360 0.38 7.33 24.47
CA PRO A 360 1.03 8.57 24.90
C PRO A 360 0.70 9.74 23.96
N LEU A 361 0.35 10.89 24.52
CA LEU A 361 0.22 12.15 23.77
C LEU A 361 1.52 12.97 23.87
N LYS A 362 1.63 14.03 23.06
CA LYS A 362 2.77 14.98 23.08
C LYS A 362 4.13 14.40 22.65
N LEU A 363 4.11 13.29 21.91
CA LEU A 363 5.32 12.81 21.25
C LEU A 363 5.46 13.42 19.85
N PRO A 364 6.69 13.60 19.34
CA PRO A 364 6.94 14.05 17.99
C PRO A 364 6.87 12.91 16.96
N VAL A 365 6.93 11.64 17.35
CA VAL A 365 6.91 10.51 16.41
C VAL A 365 5.97 9.40 16.85
N TYR A 366 5.02 9.09 15.97
CA TYR A 366 4.06 7.99 16.12
C TYR A 366 4.15 7.06 14.90
N LEU A 367 4.34 5.76 15.14
CA LEU A 367 4.48 4.76 14.09
C LEU A 367 3.41 3.66 14.28
N ASP A 368 2.46 3.59 13.36
CA ASP A 368 1.41 2.57 13.35
C ASP A 368 1.59 1.65 12.14
N PHE A 369 1.62 0.34 12.37
CA PHE A 369 1.76 -0.68 11.31
C PHE A 369 0.48 -1.50 11.16
N THR A 370 0.02 -1.67 9.92
CA THR A 370 -1.33 -2.14 9.59
C THR A 370 -1.40 -2.85 8.22
N HIS A 371 -2.59 -2.99 7.63
CA HIS A 371 -2.86 -3.56 6.30
C HIS A 371 -3.25 -2.48 5.28
N ASP A 372 -3.38 -2.89 4.02
CA ASP A 372 -3.84 -2.04 2.91
C ASP A 372 -5.23 -1.46 3.16
N THR A 373 -6.13 -2.28 3.70
CA THR A 373 -7.54 -1.92 3.91
C THR A 373 -7.67 -0.73 4.85
N GLN A 374 -6.97 -0.72 5.98
CA GLN A 374 -6.98 0.41 6.89
C GLN A 374 -6.26 1.64 6.30
N LEU A 375 -5.12 1.48 5.63
CA LEU A 375 -4.44 2.62 5.01
C LEU A 375 -5.32 3.31 3.94
N ALA A 376 -5.95 2.51 3.07
CA ALA A 376 -6.88 3.01 2.06
C ALA A 376 -8.12 3.65 2.67
N SER A 377 -8.68 3.03 3.70
CA SER A 377 -9.83 3.57 4.42
C SER A 377 -9.48 4.89 5.11
N ALA A 378 -8.31 5.04 5.71
CA ALA A 378 -7.87 6.29 6.32
C ALA A 378 -7.84 7.45 5.29
N ILE A 379 -7.34 7.20 4.07
CA ILE A 379 -7.39 8.16 2.97
C ILE A 379 -8.84 8.54 2.64
N ALA A 380 -9.72 7.54 2.52
CA ALA A 380 -11.12 7.74 2.17
C ALA A 380 -11.92 8.48 3.26
N VAL A 381 -11.73 8.11 4.53
CA VAL A 381 -12.31 8.73 5.72
C VAL A 381 -11.86 10.18 5.85
N MET A 382 -10.58 10.46 5.57
CA MET A 382 -10.06 11.83 5.54
C MET A 382 -10.57 12.68 4.37
N GLY A 383 -11.32 12.09 3.43
CA GLY A 383 -11.86 12.80 2.26
C GLY A 383 -10.85 13.05 1.14
N LEU A 384 -9.73 12.31 1.13
CA LEU A 384 -8.64 12.47 0.18
C LEU A 384 -8.79 11.52 -1.02
N LEU A 385 -8.30 11.94 -2.19
CA LEU A 385 -8.32 11.15 -3.43
C LEU A 385 -9.71 10.68 -3.87
N HIS A 386 -10.74 11.48 -3.60
CA HIS A 386 -12.10 11.20 -4.04
C HIS A 386 -12.31 11.62 -5.50
N ASP A 387 -12.53 10.64 -6.39
CA ASP A 387 -12.87 10.90 -7.79
C ASP A 387 -14.22 11.62 -7.93
N LYS A 388 -14.31 12.56 -8.88
CA LYS A 388 -15.58 13.24 -9.21
C LYS A 388 -16.62 12.28 -9.79
N THR A 389 -16.15 11.25 -10.48
CA THR A 389 -16.97 10.20 -11.07
C THR A 389 -16.53 8.89 -10.46
N LYS A 390 -17.48 8.11 -9.96
CA LYS A 390 -17.19 6.79 -9.36
C LYS A 390 -16.45 5.91 -10.37
N LEU A 391 -15.53 5.10 -9.86
CA LEU A 391 -14.91 4.06 -10.68
C LEU A 391 -16.00 3.08 -11.15
N ASP A 392 -15.99 2.82 -12.46
CA ASP A 392 -17.00 1.99 -13.12
C ASP A 392 -16.39 0.62 -13.49
N PRO A 393 -16.85 -0.47 -12.87
CA PRO A 393 -16.36 -1.82 -13.18
C PRO A 393 -16.94 -2.39 -14.49
N SER A 394 -17.80 -1.65 -15.19
CA SER A 394 -18.42 -2.04 -16.46
C SER A 394 -17.94 -1.22 -17.67
N THR A 395 -17.04 -0.26 -17.45
CA THR A 395 -16.51 0.60 -18.51
C THR A 395 -15.76 -0.18 -19.58
N SER A 396 -15.71 0.33 -20.81
CA SER A 396 -14.81 -0.20 -21.85
C SER A 396 -13.41 0.45 -21.80
N SER A 397 -13.27 1.58 -21.11
CA SER A 397 -12.02 2.34 -21.03
C SER A 397 -11.87 3.03 -19.68
N PRO A 398 -11.06 2.46 -18.76
CA PRO A 398 -10.71 3.10 -17.50
C PRO A 398 -10.09 4.49 -17.67
N ASN A 399 -10.48 5.43 -16.80
CA ASN A 399 -9.83 6.74 -16.74
C ASN A 399 -8.38 6.58 -16.27
N LYS A 400 -7.43 7.09 -17.05
CA LYS A 400 -5.99 7.04 -16.72
C LYS A 400 -5.62 8.02 -15.61
N ASP A 401 -6.37 9.11 -15.47
CA ASP A 401 -6.13 10.18 -14.50
C ASP A 401 -6.98 10.05 -13.22
N ARG A 402 -7.54 8.86 -12.99
CA ARG A 402 -8.29 8.55 -11.75
C ARG A 402 -7.41 8.79 -10.52
N LEU A 403 -8.01 9.37 -9.49
CA LEU A 403 -7.34 9.61 -8.21
C LEU A 403 -7.21 8.31 -7.42
N TRP A 404 -8.27 7.49 -7.43
CA TRP A 404 -8.24 6.18 -6.80
C TRP A 404 -7.51 5.15 -7.66
N ASN A 405 -6.24 4.94 -7.33
CA ASN A 405 -5.37 3.96 -7.96
C ASN A 405 -4.60 3.20 -6.86
N ALA A 406 -4.93 1.92 -6.67
CA ALA A 406 -4.40 1.06 -5.63
C ALA A 406 -2.88 0.91 -5.71
N ALA A 407 -2.28 0.94 -6.90
CA ALA A 407 -0.83 0.87 -7.07
C ALA A 407 -0.08 2.09 -6.52
N HIS A 408 -0.77 3.23 -6.39
CA HIS A 408 -0.21 4.48 -5.83
C HIS A 408 -0.73 4.80 -4.42
N ILE A 409 -1.83 4.15 -4.01
CA ILE A 409 -2.41 4.32 -2.67
C ILE A 409 -1.83 3.27 -1.71
N VAL A 410 -1.89 1.99 -2.09
CA VAL A 410 -1.48 0.85 -1.25
C VAL A 410 -0.57 -0.13 -1.99
N PRO A 411 0.56 0.28 -2.59
CA PRO A 411 1.60 -0.70 -2.89
C PRO A 411 2.02 -1.50 -1.63
N MET A 412 2.78 -2.58 -1.79
CA MET A 412 3.41 -3.23 -0.63
C MET A 412 4.37 -2.24 0.04
N GLY A 413 4.37 -2.17 1.38
CA GLY A 413 5.16 -1.16 2.11
C GLY A 413 4.64 0.28 1.97
N ALA A 414 3.40 0.46 1.48
CA ALA A 414 2.76 1.76 1.40
C ALA A 414 2.66 2.45 2.75
N ARG A 415 2.75 3.78 2.75
CA ARG A 415 2.55 4.57 3.95
C ARG A 415 1.98 5.95 3.69
N ILE A 416 1.26 6.42 4.69
CA ILE A 416 0.85 7.81 4.85
C ILE A 416 1.57 8.42 6.05
N GLU A 417 2.13 9.60 5.85
CA GLU A 417 2.80 10.41 6.86
C GLU A 417 2.00 11.70 7.02
N VAL A 418 1.40 11.89 8.20
CA VAL A 418 0.71 13.14 8.56
C VAL A 418 1.67 13.97 9.41
N GLU A 419 2.23 14.99 8.78
CA GLU A 419 3.18 15.93 9.37
C GLU A 419 2.42 17.09 10.03
N ARG A 420 2.79 17.43 11.27
CA ARG A 420 2.45 18.69 11.92
C ARG A 420 3.65 19.63 11.83
N LEU A 421 3.42 20.87 11.41
CA LEU A 421 4.46 21.84 11.14
C LEU A 421 4.30 23.09 11.99
N THR A 422 5.44 23.62 12.42
CA THR A 422 5.56 24.98 12.95
C THR A 422 6.29 25.84 11.94
N CYS A 423 5.88 27.10 11.81
CA CYS A 423 6.49 28.04 10.87
C CYS A 423 6.95 29.30 11.60
N GLU A 424 8.11 29.83 11.21
CA GLU A 424 8.68 31.05 11.77
C GLU A 424 7.68 32.20 11.70
N ASN A 425 7.57 32.93 12.82
CA ASN A 425 6.68 34.09 12.96
C ASN A 425 5.19 33.76 12.72
N LYS A 426 4.77 32.50 12.82
CA LYS A 426 3.37 32.07 12.81
C LYS A 426 3.02 31.43 14.14
N ARG A 427 1.84 31.77 14.67
CA ARG A 427 1.28 31.14 15.87
C ARG A 427 0.58 29.83 15.56
N ASP A 428 -0.04 29.75 14.38
CA ASP A 428 -0.77 28.57 13.94
C ASP A 428 0.19 27.42 13.58
N LYS A 429 -0.20 26.20 13.94
CA LYS A 429 0.39 24.98 13.40
C LYS A 429 -0.29 24.60 12.09
N TYR A 430 0.43 23.87 11.24
CA TYR A 430 -0.08 23.37 9.96
C TYR A 430 0.00 21.85 9.89
N VAL A 431 -0.80 21.27 9.02
CA VAL A 431 -0.78 19.85 8.67
C VAL A 431 -0.40 19.73 7.20
N ARG A 432 0.45 18.75 6.89
CA ARG A 432 0.75 18.28 5.54
C ARG A 432 0.61 16.75 5.53
N VAL A 433 0.04 16.21 4.45
CA VAL A 433 -0.13 14.76 4.30
C VAL A 433 0.73 14.29 3.15
N VAL A 434 1.56 13.27 3.39
CA VAL A 434 2.42 12.66 2.38
C VAL A 434 2.04 11.19 2.22
N LEU A 435 1.74 10.76 0.99
CA LEU A 435 1.40 9.39 0.64
C LEU A 435 2.45 8.86 -0.31
N ASN A 436 3.20 7.82 0.09
CA ASN A 436 4.25 7.22 -0.74
C ASN A 436 5.20 8.27 -1.36
N ASP A 437 5.69 9.18 -0.51
CA ASP A 437 6.55 10.35 -0.85
C ASP A 437 5.88 11.48 -1.64
N ALA A 438 4.61 11.33 -2.05
CA ALA A 438 3.84 12.36 -2.72
C ALA A 438 3.09 13.23 -1.72
N VAL A 439 3.29 14.55 -1.76
CA VAL A 439 2.46 15.48 -0.97
C VAL A 439 1.05 15.51 -1.55
N LEU A 440 0.05 15.23 -0.70
CA LEU A 440 -1.35 15.24 -1.09
C LEU A 440 -1.95 16.65 -1.04
N PRO A 441 -2.75 17.04 -2.05
CA PRO A 441 -3.48 18.30 -2.02
C PRO A 441 -4.65 18.21 -1.03
N LEU A 442 -4.56 18.98 0.06
CA LEU A 442 -5.67 19.09 1.02
C LEU A 442 -6.80 20.00 0.54
N THR A 443 -6.65 20.65 -0.61
CA THR A 443 -7.60 21.64 -1.14
C THR A 443 -8.97 21.07 -1.52
N GLY A 444 -9.08 19.73 -1.65
CA GLY A 444 -10.36 19.04 -1.80
C GLY A 444 -11.22 19.08 -0.54
N LEU A 445 -10.60 19.27 0.63
CA LEU A 445 -11.30 19.43 1.90
C LEU A 445 -11.79 20.88 2.02
N LYS A 446 -13.07 21.06 2.33
CA LYS A 446 -13.73 22.38 2.32
C LYS A 446 -12.98 23.43 3.15
N GLN A 447 -12.56 23.05 4.36
CA GLN A 447 -11.85 23.90 5.32
C GLN A 447 -10.37 24.12 4.94
N CYS A 448 -9.79 23.23 4.12
CA CYS A 448 -8.42 23.37 3.60
C CYS A 448 -8.37 23.93 2.18
N SER A 449 -9.49 24.46 1.67
CA SER A 449 -9.56 25.01 0.32
C SER A 449 -8.60 26.20 0.11
N VAL A 450 -8.27 26.47 -1.16
CA VAL A 450 -7.41 27.60 -1.56
C VAL A 450 -7.91 28.94 -1.00
N ASN A 451 -9.23 29.11 -0.90
CA ASN A 451 -9.86 30.33 -0.39
C ASN A 451 -9.60 30.51 1.12
N VAL A 452 -9.50 29.42 1.88
CA VAL A 452 -9.31 29.45 3.33
C VAL A 452 -7.82 29.54 3.70
N GLN A 453 -6.97 28.77 3.01
CA GLN A 453 -5.53 28.67 3.32
C GLN A 453 -4.68 29.74 2.60
N GLY A 454 -5.20 30.30 1.52
CA GLY A 454 -4.48 31.16 0.60
C GLY A 454 -3.61 30.36 -0.39
N ARG A 455 -3.34 30.96 -1.55
CA ARG A 455 -2.68 30.28 -2.68
C ARG A 455 -1.32 29.67 -2.34
N LYS A 456 -0.49 30.35 -1.55
CA LYS A 456 0.87 29.88 -1.23
C LYS A 456 0.88 28.63 -0.34
N HIS A 457 0.10 28.62 0.74
CA HIS A 457 0.01 27.45 1.63
C HIS A 457 -0.66 26.28 0.92
N ALA A 458 -1.75 26.54 0.19
CA ALA A 458 -2.45 25.52 -0.59
C ALA A 458 -1.54 24.87 -1.66
N ALA A 459 -0.73 25.66 -2.37
CA ALA A 459 0.24 25.16 -3.34
C ALA A 459 1.38 24.33 -2.72
N ALA A 460 1.61 24.47 -1.41
CA ALA A 460 2.56 23.67 -0.64
C ALA A 460 1.91 22.48 0.10
N GLY A 461 0.62 22.22 -0.15
CA GLY A 461 -0.13 21.13 0.51
C GLY A 461 -0.41 21.37 1.99
N LEU A 462 -0.32 22.62 2.47
CA LEU A 462 -0.53 22.96 3.88
C LEU A 462 -1.99 23.31 4.18
N CYS A 463 -2.47 22.85 5.33
CA CYS A 463 -3.71 23.29 5.95
C CYS A 463 -3.46 23.68 7.40
N ARG A 464 -4.02 24.78 7.91
CA ARG A 464 -3.95 25.09 9.35
C ARG A 464 -4.51 23.92 10.14
N LEU A 465 -3.87 23.56 11.26
CA LEU A 465 -4.25 22.41 12.08
C LEU A 465 -5.72 22.48 12.51
N THR A 466 -6.20 23.65 12.94
CA THR A 466 -7.61 23.85 13.33
C THR A 466 -8.58 23.62 12.17
N ASP A 467 -8.20 24.03 10.96
CA ASP A 467 -9.01 23.84 9.75
C ASP A 467 -8.99 22.37 9.30
N PHE A 468 -7.84 21.69 9.44
CA PHE A 468 -7.73 20.26 9.17
C PHE A 468 -8.62 19.47 10.14
N VAL A 469 -8.54 19.70 11.45
CA VAL A 469 -9.42 19.06 12.45
C VAL A 469 -10.89 19.29 12.09
N ALA A 470 -11.29 20.53 11.79
CA ALA A 470 -12.66 20.86 11.41
C ALA A 470 -13.12 20.19 10.10
N SER A 471 -12.19 19.87 9.18
CA SER A 471 -12.52 19.10 7.97
C SER A 471 -12.78 17.63 8.23
N GLN A 472 -12.35 17.10 9.38
CA GLN A 472 -12.53 15.69 9.77
C GLN A 472 -13.87 15.41 10.48
N ALA A 473 -14.86 16.31 10.35
CA ALA A 473 -16.18 16.16 10.94
C ALA A 473 -16.89 14.83 10.58
N PHE A 474 -16.57 14.25 9.42
CA PHE A 474 -17.08 12.93 9.03
C PHE A 474 -16.58 11.83 9.98
N ALA A 475 -15.28 11.79 10.29
CA ALA A 475 -14.70 10.81 11.23
C ALA A 475 -15.18 11.06 12.66
N GLN A 476 -15.23 12.32 13.08
CA GLN A 476 -15.70 12.71 14.42
C GLN A 476 -17.18 12.34 14.66
N ALA A 477 -17.99 12.26 13.59
CA ALA A 477 -19.38 11.83 13.65
C ALA A 477 -19.56 10.29 13.57
N GLY A 478 -18.48 9.50 13.65
CA GLY A 478 -18.52 8.04 13.55
C GLY A 478 -18.45 7.50 12.11
N GLY A 479 -18.29 8.37 11.10
CA GLY A 479 -18.15 7.99 9.69
C GLY A 479 -19.26 7.06 9.21
N ASN A 480 -18.88 5.99 8.51
CA ASN A 480 -19.81 4.93 8.10
C ASN A 480 -19.89 3.76 9.10
N TRP A 481 -19.47 3.93 10.36
CA TRP A 481 -19.41 2.81 11.31
C TRP A 481 -20.76 2.11 11.53
N ASN A 482 -21.87 2.85 11.45
CA ASN A 482 -23.22 2.26 11.51
C ASN A 482 -23.45 1.18 10.43
N ASN A 483 -22.72 1.22 9.31
CA ASN A 483 -22.85 0.21 8.26
C ASN A 483 -22.30 -1.16 8.69
N CYS A 484 -21.58 -1.26 9.81
CA CYS A 484 -21.15 -2.53 10.37
C CYS A 484 -22.32 -3.41 10.86
N TYR A 485 -23.53 -2.85 10.97
CA TYR A 485 -24.72 -3.52 11.49
C TYR A 485 -25.91 -3.47 10.50
N LEU A 486 -25.64 -3.42 9.20
CA LEU A 486 -26.66 -3.46 8.13
C LEU A 486 -27.42 -4.79 8.05
#